data_AF-A0A9D2MLH3-F1
#
_entry.id   AF-A0A9D2MLH3-F1
#
_cell.length_a   1.000
_cell.length_b   1.000
_cell.length_c   1.000
_cell.angle_alpha   90.00
_cell.angle_beta   90.00
_cell.angle_gamma   90.00
#
_symmetry.space_group_name_H-M   'P 1'
#
loop_
_entity.id
_entity.type
_entity.pdbx_description
1 polymer ?
#
loop_
_entity_poly.entity_id
_entity_poly.type
_entity_poly.pdbx_seq_one_letter_code
_entity_poly.pdbx_strand_id
1 'polypeptide(L)'
;MDKKEILRYMRTKSSVNDERLLAMIDSAMAEINRVCEPKSLYRIFDCEVTDTALKIENFVFESRRLAKNLAGCRRVAVLAATVGVNGDMLLRKYAADGAMLLIMQASLASKIEEVCDALQAQIETKENVKTRQRYSPGYFDLAITEQKKIFKLMDITKRCGITLSDTCQMIPTKSVTAFAGIEPPTEETDEH
;
A
#
# COMPACT_ATOMS: atom_id res chain seq x y z
N MET A 1 0.85 -11.42 8.49
CA MET A 1 0.18 -10.38 9.29
C MET A 1 0.82 -10.45 10.65
N ASP A 2 1.09 -9.30 11.27
CA ASP A 2 1.75 -9.25 12.58
C ASP A 2 0.75 -8.80 13.64
N LYS A 3 0.58 -9.60 14.70
CA LYS A 3 -0.28 -9.27 15.84
C LYS A 3 0.07 -7.92 16.47
N LYS A 4 1.37 -7.58 16.54
CA LYS A 4 1.80 -6.28 17.10
C LYS A 4 1.28 -5.12 16.26
N GLU A 5 1.32 -5.25 14.93
CA GLU A 5 0.77 -4.26 14.01
C GLU A 5 -0.76 -4.19 14.10
N ILE A 6 -1.43 -5.34 14.25
CA ILE A 6 -2.89 -5.38 14.46
C ILE A 6 -3.27 -4.64 15.76
N LEU A 7 -2.59 -4.93 16.88
CA LEU A 7 -2.80 -4.23 18.15
C LEU A 7 -2.53 -2.72 18.01
N ARG A 8 -1.49 -2.33 17.25
CA ARG A 8 -1.20 -0.92 16.95
C ARG A 8 -2.34 -0.25 16.19
N TYR A 9 -2.91 -0.90 15.17
CA TYR A 9 -4.08 -0.40 14.45
C TYR A 9 -5.33 -0.32 15.35
N MET A 10 -5.48 -1.23 16.32
CA MET A 10 -6.50 -1.18 17.35
C MET A 10 -6.24 -0.12 18.44
N ARG A 11 -5.14 0.64 18.36
CA ARG A 11 -4.70 1.62 19.38
C ARG A 11 -4.50 0.99 20.77
N THR A 12 -4.10 -0.27 20.77
CA THR A 12 -3.85 -1.07 21.97
C THR A 12 -2.34 -1.31 22.10
N LYS A 13 -1.84 -1.38 23.34
CA LYS A 13 -0.41 -1.65 23.58
C LYS A 13 -0.05 -3.04 23.03
N SER A 14 1.08 -3.14 22.35
CA SER A 14 1.61 -4.41 21.83
C SER A 14 1.99 -5.41 22.93
N SER A 15 2.11 -4.96 24.18
CA SER A 15 2.40 -5.77 25.37
C SER A 15 1.13 -6.30 26.07
N VAL A 16 -0.04 -6.23 25.44
CA VAL A 16 -1.27 -6.78 26.01
C VAL A 16 -1.21 -8.31 26.04
N ASN A 17 -1.55 -8.89 27.19
CA ASN A 17 -1.60 -10.33 27.43
C ASN A 17 -3.04 -10.85 27.67
N ASP A 18 -4.04 -10.18 27.10
CA ASP A 18 -5.43 -10.65 27.14
C ASP A 18 -5.59 -11.83 26.18
N GLU A 19 -5.64 -13.05 26.73
CA GLU A 19 -5.73 -14.30 25.97
C GLU A 19 -6.97 -14.35 25.07
N ARG A 20 -8.10 -13.81 25.52
CA ARG A 20 -9.34 -13.81 24.74
C ARG A 20 -9.20 -12.91 23.53
N LEU A 21 -8.66 -11.71 23.71
CA LEU A 21 -8.39 -10.79 22.60
C LEU A 21 -7.41 -11.41 21.61
N LEU A 22 -6.31 -11.98 22.10
CA LEU A 22 -5.29 -12.61 21.24
C LEU A 22 -5.86 -13.77 20.43
N ALA A 23 -6.72 -14.60 21.02
CA ALA A 23 -7.42 -15.68 20.33
C ALA A 23 -8.40 -15.16 19.25
N MET A 24 -9.09 -14.04 19.52
CA MET A 24 -9.95 -13.40 18.51
C MET A 24 -9.12 -12.85 17.34
N ILE A 25 -7.95 -12.26 17.61
CA ILE A 25 -7.02 -11.82 16.56
C ILE A 25 -6.54 -13.00 15.73
N ASP A 26 -6.16 -14.12 16.36
CA ASP A 26 -5.76 -15.34 15.66
C ASP A 26 -6.85 -15.87 14.73
N SER A 27 -8.09 -15.93 15.24
CA SER A 27 -9.25 -16.34 14.45
C SER A 27 -9.47 -15.42 13.25
N ALA A 28 -9.36 -14.10 13.44
CA ALA A 28 -9.48 -13.13 12.35
C ALA A 28 -8.40 -13.31 11.29
N MET A 29 -7.15 -13.46 11.71
CA MET A 29 -6.01 -13.68 10.82
C MET A 29 -6.20 -14.97 9.99
N ALA A 30 -6.62 -16.06 10.63
CA ALA A 30 -6.88 -17.32 9.96
C ALA A 30 -8.00 -17.20 8.92
N GLU A 31 -9.11 -16.54 9.27
CA GLU A 31 -10.23 -16.34 8.34
C GLU A 31 -9.84 -15.46 7.15
N ILE A 32 -9.13 -14.35 7.40
CA ILE A 32 -8.64 -13.45 6.34
C ILE A 32 -7.70 -14.18 5.39
N ASN A 33 -6.73 -14.94 5.91
CA ASN A 33 -5.79 -15.69 5.06
C ASN A 33 -6.47 -16.77 4.22
N ARG A 34 -7.58 -17.34 4.72
CA ARG A 34 -8.33 -18.37 4.00
C ARG A 34 -9.22 -17.80 2.89
N VAL A 35 -9.74 -16.59 3.08
CA VAL A 35 -10.85 -16.05 2.28
C VAL A 35 -10.43 -14.89 1.37
N CYS A 36 -9.44 -14.09 1.76
CA CYS A 36 -8.97 -12.99 0.93
C CYS A 36 -8.12 -13.53 -0.23
N GLU A 37 -8.28 -12.91 -1.40
CA GLU A 37 -7.55 -13.24 -2.62
C GLU A 37 -6.80 -11.98 -3.07
N PRO A 38 -5.58 -11.74 -2.54
CA PRO A 38 -4.84 -10.55 -2.88
C PRO A 38 -4.50 -10.48 -4.36
N LYS A 39 -4.61 -9.29 -4.93
CA LYS A 39 -4.14 -8.98 -6.28
C LYS A 39 -3.21 -7.79 -6.21
N SER A 40 -2.15 -7.83 -7.00
CA SER A 40 -1.18 -6.75 -7.06
C SER A 40 -0.58 -6.62 -8.46
N LEU A 41 -0.10 -5.43 -8.76
CA LEU A 41 0.68 -5.14 -9.96
C LEU A 41 1.64 -3.99 -9.69
N TYR A 42 2.72 -3.96 -10.45
CA TYR A 42 3.65 -2.84 -10.49
C TYR A 42 4.13 -2.59 -11.92
N ARG A 43 4.63 -1.38 -12.17
CA ARG A 43 5.37 -0.99 -13.36
C ARG A 43 6.43 0.02 -12.95
N ILE A 44 7.54 0.02 -13.68
CA ILE A 44 8.63 0.97 -13.48
C ILE A 44 8.61 1.95 -14.64
N PHE A 45 8.80 3.22 -14.31
CA PHE A 45 8.87 4.30 -15.28
C PHE A 45 10.13 5.12 -15.04
N ASP A 46 10.66 5.70 -16.11
CA ASP A 46 11.51 6.87 -15.99
C ASP A 46 10.68 8.03 -15.42
N CYS A 47 11.31 8.85 -14.57
CA CYS A 47 10.65 9.97 -13.95
C CYS A 47 11.56 11.19 -13.83
N GLU A 48 10.93 12.36 -13.87
CA GLU A 48 11.57 13.63 -13.53
C GLU A 48 11.03 14.09 -12.17
N VAL A 49 11.92 14.30 -11.20
CA VAL A 49 11.58 14.81 -9.89
C VAL A 49 12.05 16.27 -9.81
N THR A 50 11.09 17.18 -9.71
CA THR A 50 11.34 18.62 -9.47
C THR A 50 11.20 18.93 -7.99
N ASP A 51 11.43 20.17 -7.56
CA ASP A 51 11.27 20.58 -6.16
C ASP A 51 9.83 20.45 -5.61
N THR A 52 8.84 20.37 -6.50
CA THR A 52 7.41 20.43 -6.12
C THR A 52 6.55 19.35 -6.74
N ALA A 53 7.09 18.53 -7.64
CA ALA A 53 6.30 17.55 -8.37
C ALA A 53 7.14 16.36 -8.87
N LEU A 54 6.47 15.22 -9.00
CA LEU A 54 6.91 14.04 -9.73
C LEU A 54 6.25 14.03 -11.12
N LYS A 55 7.03 13.84 -12.18
CA LYS A 55 6.52 13.68 -13.55
C LYS A 55 6.81 12.27 -14.05
N ILE A 56 5.80 11.63 -14.62
CA ILE A 56 5.87 10.29 -15.22
C ILE A 56 5.06 10.33 -16.52
N GLU A 57 5.70 10.03 -17.65
CA GLU A 57 5.08 10.16 -18.98
C GLU A 57 4.43 11.56 -19.14
N ASN A 58 3.12 11.62 -19.43
CA ASN A 58 2.34 12.84 -19.55
C ASN A 58 1.60 13.23 -18.25
N PHE A 59 1.89 12.58 -17.12
CA PHE A 59 1.28 12.84 -15.83
C PHE A 59 2.21 13.63 -14.91
N VAL A 60 1.65 14.63 -14.24
CA VAL A 60 2.33 15.43 -13.21
C VAL A 60 1.60 15.26 -11.89
N PHE A 61 2.34 14.90 -10.84
CA PHE A 61 1.85 14.72 -9.48
C PHE A 61 2.44 15.82 -8.59
N GLU A 62 1.64 16.82 -8.25
CA GLU A 62 2.06 17.97 -7.45
C GLU A 62 2.07 17.60 -5.96
N SER A 63 3.27 17.56 -5.37
CA SER A 63 3.49 17.30 -3.94
C SER A 63 4.96 17.56 -3.62
N ARG A 64 5.22 18.49 -2.70
CA ARG A 64 6.58 18.81 -2.24
C ARG A 64 7.14 17.67 -1.42
N ARG A 65 6.31 16.96 -0.65
CA ARG A 65 6.77 15.83 0.16
C ARG A 65 7.05 14.59 -0.66
N LEU A 66 6.26 14.30 -1.68
CA LEU A 66 6.56 13.25 -2.66
C LEU A 66 7.87 13.58 -3.39
N ALA A 67 8.01 14.80 -3.91
CA ALA A 67 9.23 15.26 -4.55
C ALA A 67 10.47 15.09 -3.66
N LYS A 68 10.38 15.53 -2.40
CA LYS A 68 11.47 15.37 -1.43
C LYS A 68 11.80 13.91 -1.14
N ASN A 69 10.79 13.04 -1.01
CA ASN A 69 10.98 11.60 -0.80
C ASN A 69 11.70 10.93 -1.99
N LEU A 70 11.43 11.42 -3.20
CA LEU A 70 11.97 10.86 -4.45
C LEU A 70 13.18 11.63 -4.98
N ALA A 71 13.73 12.58 -4.22
CA ALA A 71 14.86 13.40 -4.65
C ALA A 71 16.04 12.51 -5.13
N GLY A 72 16.58 12.85 -6.30
CA GLY A 72 17.67 12.11 -6.95
C GLY A 72 17.24 10.83 -7.69
N CYS A 73 16.00 10.37 -7.56
CA CYS A 73 15.51 9.20 -8.28
C CYS A 73 15.25 9.56 -9.76
N ARG A 74 15.74 8.73 -10.68
CA ARG A 74 15.45 8.82 -12.13
C ARG A 74 14.42 7.81 -12.60
N ARG A 75 14.11 6.83 -11.76
CA ARG A 75 13.07 5.83 -11.99
C ARG A 75 12.19 5.69 -10.77
N VAL A 76 10.94 5.33 -10.99
CA VAL A 76 9.94 5.12 -9.94
C VAL A 76 9.13 3.87 -10.24
N ALA A 77 8.95 3.03 -9.23
CA ALA A 77 7.96 1.97 -9.27
C ALA A 77 6.60 2.53 -8.86
N VAL A 78 5.60 2.34 -9.69
CA VAL A 78 4.20 2.62 -9.36
C VAL A 78 3.51 1.29 -9.12
N LEU A 79 2.85 1.15 -7.97
CA LEU A 79 2.23 -0.09 -7.53
C LEU A 79 0.75 0.09 -7.22
N ALA A 80 0.01 -1.01 -7.36
CA ALA A 80 -1.36 -1.15 -6.89
C ALA A 80 -1.56 -2.54 -6.29
N ALA A 81 -2.23 -2.61 -5.16
CA ALA A 81 -2.52 -3.85 -4.43
C ALA A 81 -3.90 -3.80 -3.78
N THR A 82 -4.53 -4.95 -3.61
CA THR A 82 -5.79 -5.11 -2.88
C THR A 82 -5.81 -6.46 -2.18
N VAL A 83 -6.53 -6.57 -1.06
CA VAL A 83 -6.85 -7.87 -0.43
C VAL A 83 -8.09 -8.54 -1.08
N GLY A 84 -8.74 -7.85 -2.02
CA GLY A 84 -9.91 -8.35 -2.75
C GLY A 84 -11.25 -8.04 -2.08
N VAL A 85 -12.34 -8.25 -2.83
CA VAL A 85 -13.72 -7.95 -2.39
C VAL A 85 -14.14 -8.73 -1.16
N ASN A 86 -13.54 -9.90 -0.93
CA ASN A 86 -13.87 -10.75 0.21
C ASN A 86 -13.47 -10.10 1.55
N GLY A 87 -12.47 -9.20 1.56
CA GLY A 87 -12.16 -8.40 2.75
C GLY A 87 -13.32 -7.49 3.15
N ASP A 88 -13.95 -6.82 2.18
CA ASP A 88 -15.14 -5.99 2.42
C ASP A 88 -16.34 -6.84 2.85
N MET A 89 -16.48 -8.06 2.31
CA MET A 89 -17.51 -9.01 2.74
C MET A 89 -17.34 -9.45 4.19
N LEU A 90 -16.11 -9.68 4.65
CA LEU A 90 -15.83 -9.97 6.06
C LEU A 90 -16.23 -8.80 6.97
N LEU A 91 -15.93 -7.56 6.58
CA LEU A 91 -16.34 -6.39 7.34
C LEU A 91 -17.87 -6.29 7.45
N ARG A 92 -18.60 -6.60 6.38
CA ARG A 92 -20.07 -6.64 6.39
C ARG A 92 -20.60 -7.78 7.27
N LYS A 93 -19.98 -8.96 7.20
CA LYS A 93 -20.35 -10.14 8.01
C LYS A 93 -20.31 -9.83 9.52
N TYR A 94 -19.29 -9.11 9.96
CA TYR A 94 -19.09 -8.78 11.38
C TYR A 94 -19.60 -7.40 11.79
N ALA A 95 -20.38 -6.71 10.94
CA ALA A 95 -20.79 -5.33 11.19
C ALA A 95 -21.58 -5.11 12.50
N ALA A 96 -22.29 -6.13 12.99
CA ALA A 96 -23.05 -6.09 14.24
C ALA A 96 -22.21 -6.43 15.49
N ASP A 97 -21.01 -7.00 15.32
CA ASP A 97 -20.08 -7.31 16.40
C ASP A 97 -18.97 -6.26 16.43
N GLY A 98 -19.14 -5.22 17.26
CA GLY A 98 -18.22 -4.09 17.29
C GLY A 98 -16.77 -4.48 17.63
N ALA A 99 -16.57 -5.49 18.48
CA ALA A 99 -15.23 -5.96 18.84
C ALA A 99 -14.59 -6.71 17.68
N MET A 100 -15.30 -7.67 17.09
CA MET A 100 -14.79 -8.44 15.97
C MET A 100 -14.62 -7.60 14.71
N LEU A 101 -15.50 -6.63 14.47
CA LEU A 101 -15.38 -5.67 13.37
C LEU A 101 -14.08 -4.87 13.48
N LEU A 102 -13.77 -4.34 14.68
CA LEU A 102 -12.52 -3.60 14.91
C LEU A 102 -11.29 -4.49 14.66
N ILE A 103 -11.31 -5.72 15.15
CA ILE A 103 -10.23 -6.70 14.94
C ILE A 103 -10.07 -7.02 13.46
N MET A 104 -11.17 -7.22 12.72
CA MET A 104 -11.14 -7.48 11.27
C MET A 104 -10.61 -6.28 10.49
N GLN A 105 -11.02 -5.05 10.83
CA GLN A 105 -10.52 -3.83 10.20
C GLN A 105 -9.00 -3.67 10.38
N ALA A 106 -8.51 -3.92 11.59
CA ALA A 106 -7.09 -3.86 11.94
C ALA A 106 -6.30 -4.99 11.26
N SER A 107 -6.83 -6.21 11.26
CA SER A 107 -6.22 -7.36 10.60
C SER A 107 -6.13 -7.18 9.08
N LEU A 108 -7.18 -6.68 8.44
CA LEU A 108 -7.16 -6.36 7.00
C LEU A 108 -6.20 -5.20 6.68
N ALA A 109 -6.04 -4.23 7.58
CA ALA A 109 -5.02 -3.18 7.44
C ALA A 109 -3.60 -3.76 7.52
N SER A 110 -3.34 -4.69 8.44
CA SER A 110 -2.07 -5.42 8.48
C SER A 110 -1.87 -6.29 7.22
N LYS A 111 -2.94 -6.91 6.69
CA LYS A 111 -2.86 -7.77 5.51
C LYS A 111 -2.48 -6.99 4.25
N ILE A 112 -3.07 -5.82 4.02
CA ILE A 112 -2.72 -5.04 2.82
C ILE A 112 -1.28 -4.53 2.88
N GLU A 113 -0.78 -4.16 4.06
CA GLU A 113 0.64 -3.79 4.22
C GLU A 113 1.58 -4.95 3.93
N GLU A 114 1.28 -6.16 4.42
CA GLU A 114 2.04 -7.37 4.09
C GLU A 114 2.12 -7.60 2.56
N VAL A 115 1.00 -7.40 1.84
CA VAL A 115 0.97 -7.54 0.38
C VAL A 115 1.83 -6.47 -0.30
N CYS A 116 1.79 -5.23 0.19
CA CYS A 116 2.61 -4.15 -0.33
C CYS A 116 4.10 -4.35 -0.04
N ASP A 117 4.46 -4.82 1.15
CA ASP A 117 5.85 -5.15 1.53
C ASP A 117 6.40 -6.28 0.67
N ALA A 118 5.63 -7.35 0.48
CA ALA A 118 6.00 -8.45 -0.40
C ALA A 118 6.20 -7.99 -1.84
N LEU A 119 5.31 -7.13 -2.36
CA LEU A 119 5.44 -6.56 -3.70
C LEU A 119 6.69 -5.68 -3.83
N GLN A 120 6.98 -4.85 -2.83
CA GLN A 120 8.17 -4.01 -2.84
C GLN A 120 9.46 -4.86 -2.80
N ALA A 121 9.52 -5.87 -1.93
CA ALA A 121 10.65 -6.79 -1.88
C ALA A 121 10.83 -7.57 -3.20
N GLN A 122 9.73 -7.95 -3.85
CA GLN A 122 9.76 -8.58 -5.17
C GLN A 122 10.35 -7.65 -6.23
N ILE A 123 9.98 -6.36 -6.23
CA ILE A 123 10.53 -5.34 -7.14
C ILE A 123 12.04 -5.20 -6.90
N GLU A 124 12.46 -5.01 -5.65
CA GLU A 124 13.88 -4.88 -5.29
C GLU A 124 14.71 -6.07 -5.75
N THR A 125 14.19 -7.29 -5.53
CA THR A 125 14.88 -8.53 -5.89
C THR A 125 14.95 -8.72 -7.41
N LYS A 126 13.82 -8.55 -8.11
CA LYS A 126 13.73 -8.84 -9.54
C LYS A 126 14.49 -7.84 -10.41
N GLU A 127 14.50 -6.58 -9.98
CA GLU A 127 15.13 -5.50 -10.74
C GLU A 127 16.56 -5.20 -10.23
N ASN A 128 16.98 -5.88 -9.16
CA ASN A 128 18.25 -5.67 -8.46
C ASN A 128 18.46 -4.21 -8.06
N VAL A 129 17.49 -3.65 -7.32
CA VAL A 129 17.49 -2.25 -6.88
C VAL A 129 17.10 -2.11 -5.41
N LYS A 130 17.34 -0.93 -4.84
CA LYS A 130 16.71 -0.47 -3.60
C LYS A 130 15.62 0.53 -3.88
N THR A 131 14.58 0.52 -3.04
CA THR A 131 13.44 1.43 -3.18
C THR A 131 13.24 2.29 -1.95
N ARG A 132 12.82 3.54 -2.17
CA ARG A 132 12.40 4.48 -1.13
C ARG A 132 11.10 4.01 -0.47
N GLN A 133 10.77 4.60 0.68
CA GLN A 133 9.49 4.38 1.33
C GLN A 133 8.32 4.74 0.39
N ARG A 134 7.29 3.88 0.39
CA ARG A 134 6.06 4.06 -0.41
C ARG A 134 5.34 5.36 -0.04
N TYR A 135 4.88 6.07 -1.06
CA TYR A 135 4.09 7.30 -0.93
C TYR A 135 2.81 7.20 -1.74
N SER A 136 1.65 7.52 -1.15
CA SER A 136 0.34 7.31 -1.76
C SER A 136 -0.51 8.59 -1.80
N PRO A 137 -1.35 8.80 -2.83
CA PRO A 137 -2.36 9.85 -2.82
C PRO A 137 -3.30 9.78 -1.60
N GLY A 138 -3.67 10.94 -1.08
CA GLY A 138 -4.43 11.07 0.18
C GLY A 138 -3.55 11.13 1.42
N TYR A 139 -2.23 10.96 1.29
CA TYR A 139 -1.25 11.21 2.35
C TYR A 139 -0.57 12.57 2.19
N PHE A 140 -0.43 13.25 3.32
CA PHE A 140 0.19 14.57 3.45
C PHE A 140 -0.34 15.61 2.44
N ASP A 141 0.48 16.06 1.49
CA ASP A 141 0.16 17.11 0.52
C ASP A 141 -0.17 16.59 -0.89
N LEU A 142 -0.25 15.27 -1.08
CA LEU A 142 -0.68 14.68 -2.36
C LEU A 142 -2.18 14.40 -2.33
N ALA A 143 -2.95 15.15 -3.12
CA ALA A 143 -4.41 15.08 -3.11
C ALA A 143 -4.93 13.67 -3.50
N ILE A 144 -6.00 13.21 -2.86
CA ILE A 144 -6.61 11.91 -3.17
C ILE A 144 -7.10 11.82 -4.63
N THR A 145 -7.43 12.95 -5.25
CA THR A 145 -7.83 13.04 -6.66
C THR A 145 -6.75 12.60 -7.63
N GLU A 146 -5.48 12.64 -7.21
CA GLU A 146 -4.32 12.17 -7.98
C GLU A 146 -4.40 10.66 -8.26
N GLN A 147 -5.23 9.92 -7.51
CA GLN A 147 -5.52 8.52 -7.83
C GLN A 147 -6.00 8.30 -9.25
N LYS A 148 -6.79 9.24 -9.80
CA LYS A 148 -7.29 9.13 -11.17
C LYS A 148 -6.15 9.05 -12.20
N LYS A 149 -5.02 9.71 -11.93
CA LYS A 149 -3.83 9.66 -12.80
C LYS A 149 -3.14 8.31 -12.68
N ILE A 150 -2.95 7.78 -11.47
CA ILE A 150 -2.36 6.44 -11.25
C ILE A 150 -3.20 5.35 -11.93
N PHE A 151 -4.54 5.41 -11.77
CA PHE A 151 -5.45 4.44 -12.40
C PHE A 151 -5.33 4.41 -13.92
N LYS A 152 -5.19 5.59 -14.56
CA LYS A 152 -4.97 5.70 -16.00
C LYS A 152 -3.59 5.20 -16.42
N LEU A 153 -2.53 5.65 -15.73
CA LEU A 153 -1.14 5.26 -16.01
C LEU A 153 -0.95 3.75 -15.94
N MET A 154 -1.62 3.08 -15.00
CA MET A 154 -1.40 1.68 -14.68
C MET A 154 -2.49 0.74 -15.22
N ASP A 155 -3.56 1.26 -15.82
CA ASP A 155 -4.75 0.50 -16.24
C ASP A 155 -5.28 -0.42 -15.12
N ILE A 156 -5.39 0.14 -13.90
CA ILE A 156 -5.61 -0.60 -12.65
C ILE A 156 -6.92 -1.38 -12.69
N THR A 157 -8.00 -0.76 -13.18
CA THR A 157 -9.32 -1.39 -13.22
C THR A 157 -9.28 -2.69 -14.01
N LYS A 158 -8.66 -2.68 -15.19
CA LYS A 158 -8.58 -3.85 -16.06
C LYS A 158 -7.64 -4.91 -15.50
N ARG A 159 -6.51 -4.50 -14.94
CA ARG A 159 -5.41 -5.42 -14.56
C ARG A 159 -5.51 -5.96 -13.12
N CYS A 160 -6.06 -5.18 -12.20
CA CYS A 160 -6.16 -5.50 -10.78
C CYS A 160 -7.62 -5.67 -10.30
N GLY A 161 -8.60 -5.18 -11.07
CA GLY A 161 -10.02 -5.20 -10.67
C GLY A 161 -10.39 -4.18 -9.59
N ILE A 162 -9.49 -3.25 -9.27
CA ILE A 162 -9.77 -2.16 -8.32
C ILE A 162 -10.42 -1.02 -9.11
N THR A 163 -11.47 -0.41 -8.56
CA THR A 163 -12.17 0.75 -9.14
C THR A 163 -12.08 1.96 -8.21
N LEU A 164 -12.39 3.15 -8.73
CA LEU A 164 -12.55 4.37 -7.93
C LEU A 164 -14.03 4.74 -7.84
N SER A 165 -14.46 5.15 -6.65
CA SER A 165 -15.71 5.88 -6.46
C SER A 165 -15.60 7.32 -7.00
N ASP A 166 -16.72 8.03 -7.06
CA ASP A 166 -16.76 9.46 -7.41
C ASP A 166 -15.90 10.32 -6.47
N THR A 167 -15.75 9.88 -5.21
CA THR A 167 -14.92 10.51 -4.17
C THR A 167 -13.46 10.04 -4.17
N CYS A 168 -13.03 9.31 -5.20
CA CYS A 168 -11.68 8.75 -5.34
C CYS A 168 -11.29 7.72 -4.27
N GLN A 169 -12.26 7.12 -3.58
CA GLN A 169 -12.00 5.96 -2.73
C GLN A 169 -11.88 4.70 -3.59
N MET A 170 -10.98 3.80 -3.21
CA MET A 170 -10.80 2.54 -3.93
C MET A 170 -11.83 1.50 -3.49
N ILE A 171 -12.29 0.72 -4.46
CA ILE A 171 -13.17 -0.45 -4.25
C ILE A 171 -12.50 -1.65 -4.92
N PRO A 172 -12.10 -2.70 -4.19
CA PRO A 172 -12.34 -2.98 -2.76
C PRO A 172 -11.70 -1.97 -1.80
N THR A 173 -12.25 -1.80 -0.59
CA THR A 173 -11.84 -0.73 0.34
C THR A 173 -10.42 -0.90 0.89
N LYS A 174 -9.97 -2.15 1.02
CA LYS A 174 -8.62 -2.50 1.48
C LYS A 174 -7.69 -2.66 0.27
N SER A 175 -7.40 -1.51 -0.33
CA SER A 175 -6.52 -1.37 -1.49
C SER A 175 -5.53 -0.24 -1.27
N VAL A 176 -4.36 -0.35 -1.90
CA VAL A 176 -3.28 0.63 -1.86
C VAL A 176 -2.77 0.86 -3.27
N THR A 177 -2.50 2.11 -3.58
CA THR A 177 -1.62 2.50 -4.70
C THR A 177 -0.45 3.27 -4.11
N ALA A 178 0.74 3.18 -4.69
CA ALA A 178 1.84 4.00 -4.22
C ALA A 178 2.92 4.23 -5.28
N PHE A 179 3.75 5.23 -5.02
CA PHE A 179 5.05 5.45 -5.64
C PHE A 179 6.15 4.93 -4.71
N ALA A 180 7.13 4.23 -5.27
CA ALA A 180 8.37 3.89 -4.60
C ALA A 180 9.53 4.29 -5.52
N GLY A 181 10.30 5.30 -5.11
CA GLY A 181 11.47 5.76 -5.88
C GLY A 181 12.52 4.68 -5.94
N ILE A 182 13.13 4.49 -7.10
CA ILE A 182 14.28 3.59 -7.23
C ILE A 182 15.53 4.40 -6.91
N GLU A 183 16.28 3.94 -5.91
CA GLU A 183 17.51 4.61 -5.50
C GLU A 183 18.52 4.58 -6.65
N PRO A 184 19.28 5.68 -6.87
CA PRO A 184 20.39 5.64 -7.79
C PRO A 184 21.40 4.57 -7.34
N PRO A 185 22.13 3.93 -8.27
CA PRO A 185 23.23 3.05 -7.90
C PRO A 185 24.17 3.80 -6.94
N THR A 186 24.52 3.18 -5.82
CA THR A 186 25.65 3.67 -5.03
C THR A 186 26.88 3.60 -5.91
N GLU A 187 27.49 4.74 -6.22
CA GLU A 187 28.86 4.75 -6.72
C GLU A 187 29.70 4.08 -5.62
N GLU A 188 30.17 2.86 -5.88
CA GLU A 188 31.30 2.32 -5.13
C GLU A 188 32.45 3.29 -5.40
N THR A 189 32.75 4.15 -4.43
CA THR A 189 34.04 4.81 -4.39
C THR A 189 35.07 3.70 -4.25
N ASP A 190 35.64 3.28 -5.38
CA ASP A 190 36.90 2.55 -5.42
C ASP A 190 37.94 3.42 -4.72
N GLU A 191 38.13 3.21 -3.42
CA GLU A 191 39.31 3.68 -2.70
C GLU A 191 40.51 2.86 -3.24
N HIS A 192 41.23 3.45 -4.21
CA HIS A 192 42.56 3.02 -4.63
C HIS A 192 43.61 3.33 -3.57
#